data_AF-A0A6G7ZBH3-F1
#
_entry.id   AF-A0A6G7ZBH3-F1
#
_cell.length_a   1.000
_cell.length_b   1.000
_cell.length_c   1.000
_cell.angle_alpha   90.00
_cell.angle_beta   90.00
_cell.angle_gamma   90.00
#
_symmetry.space_group_name_H-M   'P 1'
#
loop_
_entity.id
_entity.type
_entity.pdbx_description
1 polymer ?
#
loop_
_entity_poly.entity_id
_entity_poly.type
_entity_poly.pdbx_seq_one_letter_code
_entity_poly.pdbx_strand_id
1 'polypeptide(L)'
;MERVHDVQNTVDEIIPITTIENLHEIATKILDSKSDEVSFELLPPTAGFFYGSTDCDEYYYEDIQLLQNVTRLILDKYSAELYDIIYWCGW
;
A
#
# COMPACT_ATOMS: atom_id res chain seq x y z
N MET A 1 20.20 -4.95 9.15
CA MET A 1 19.81 -3.61 9.64
C MET A 1 19.72 -3.74 11.15
N GLU A 2 20.48 -2.95 11.91
CA GLU A 2 20.48 -3.02 13.38
C GLU A 2 19.28 -2.21 13.91
N ARG A 3 18.42 -2.81 14.75
CA ARG A 3 17.29 -2.09 15.36
C ARG A 3 17.84 -1.09 16.39
N VAL A 4 17.82 0.20 16.06
CA VAL A 4 18.32 1.29 16.92
C VAL A 4 17.30 1.69 17.99
N HIS A 5 16.01 1.39 17.79
CA HIS A 5 14.92 1.68 18.72
C HIS A 5 13.96 0.50 18.83
N ASP A 6 13.59 0.15 20.08
CA ASP A 6 12.57 -0.85 20.37
C ASP A 6 11.20 -0.14 20.39
N VAL A 7 10.59 -0.04 19.21
CA VAL A 7 9.26 0.56 19.06
C VAL A 7 8.23 -0.46 19.53
N GLN A 8 7.54 -0.16 20.64
CA GLN A 8 6.50 -1.04 21.18
C GLN A 8 5.41 -1.32 20.14
N ASN A 9 4.83 -2.52 20.17
CA ASN A 9 3.78 -3.01 19.27
C ASN A 9 4.13 -3.09 17.77
N THR A 10 5.41 -3.02 17.39
CA THR A 10 5.82 -3.15 16.00
C THR A 10 6.19 -4.60 15.67
N VAL A 11 5.66 -5.14 14.58
CA VAL A 11 5.89 -6.52 14.14
C VAL A 11 6.43 -6.56 12.72
N ASP A 12 7.30 -7.54 12.47
CA ASP A 12 7.77 -7.89 11.12
C ASP A 12 6.88 -9.05 10.65
N GLU A 13 6.07 -8.82 9.62
CA GLU A 13 5.22 -9.85 9.02
C GLU A 13 5.72 -10.19 7.62
N ILE A 14 6.01 -11.47 7.37
CA ILE A 14 6.35 -11.93 6.02
C ILE A 14 5.05 -12.09 5.24
N ILE A 15 4.91 -11.36 4.14
CA ILE A 15 3.73 -11.40 3.29
C ILE A 15 4.05 -12.08 1.94
N PRO A 16 3.08 -12.78 1.33
CA PRO A 16 3.28 -13.39 0.02
C PRO A 16 3.32 -12.32 -1.08
N ILE A 17 4.00 -12.62 -2.18
CA ILE A 17 4.03 -11.74 -3.37
C ILE A 17 2.63 -11.45 -3.92
N THR A 18 1.69 -12.39 -3.75
CA THR A 18 0.28 -12.23 -4.15
C THR A 18 -0.40 -11.04 -3.49
N THR A 19 0.06 -10.63 -2.29
CA THR A 19 -0.41 -9.40 -1.65
C THR A 19 -0.02 -8.17 -2.46
N ILE A 20 1.22 -8.13 -2.97
CA ILE A 20 1.72 -7.02 -3.79
C ILE A 20 1.03 -7.01 -5.16
N GLU A 21 0.81 -8.18 -5.77
CA GLU A 21 0.05 -8.31 -7.02
C GLU A 21 -1.38 -7.75 -6.87
N ASN A 22 -2.07 -8.15 -5.80
CA ASN A 22 -3.42 -7.68 -5.51
C ASN A 22 -3.47 -6.16 -5.27
N LEU A 23 -2.53 -5.60 -4.50
CA LEU A 23 -2.44 -4.16 -4.29
C LEU A 23 -2.17 -3.40 -5.59
N HIS A 24 -1.30 -3.93 -6.46
CA HIS A 24 -1.04 -3.34 -7.78
C HIS A 24 -2.29 -3.36 -8.67
N GLU A 25 -3.03 -4.46 -8.69
CA GLU A 25 -4.27 -4.60 -9.45
C GLU A 25 -5.34 -3.64 -8.94
N ILE A 26 -5.52 -3.53 -7.62
CA ILE A 26 -6.45 -2.58 -7.00
C ILE A 26 -6.11 -1.14 -7.39
N ALA A 27 -4.84 -0.73 -7.23
CA ALA A 27 -4.42 0.62 -7.57
C ALA A 27 -4.64 0.93 -9.07
N THR A 28 -4.36 -0.05 -9.93
CA THR A 28 -4.60 0.07 -11.38
C THR A 28 -6.09 0.24 -11.70
N LYS A 29 -6.96 -0.58 -11.09
CA LYS A 29 -8.42 -0.47 -11.26
C LYS A 29 -8.95 0.91 -10.84
N ILE A 30 -8.47 1.43 -9.72
CA ILE A 30 -8.88 2.76 -9.23
C ILE A 30 -8.49 3.83 -10.26
N LEU A 31 -7.22 3.88 -10.66
CA LEU A 31 -6.70 4.87 -11.60
C LEU A 31 -7.35 4.79 -12.99
N ASP A 32 -7.62 3.58 -13.48
CA ASP A 32 -8.26 3.36 -14.79
C ASP A 32 -9.76 3.73 -14.75
N SER A 33 -10.45 3.44 -13.65
CA SER A 33 -11.89 3.68 -13.51
C SER A 33 -12.24 5.16 -13.42
N LYS A 34 -11.36 5.97 -12.79
CA LYS A 34 -11.61 7.39 -12.46
C LYS A 34 -12.97 7.60 -11.77
N SER A 35 -13.39 6.63 -10.96
CA SER A 35 -14.69 6.61 -10.30
C SER A 35 -14.51 6.57 -8.79
N ASP A 36 -15.05 7.59 -8.12
CA ASP A 36 -15.03 7.65 -6.66
C ASP A 36 -15.74 6.43 -6.04
N GLU A 37 -16.77 5.87 -6.69
CA GLU A 37 -17.46 4.66 -6.22
C GLU A 37 -16.49 3.46 -6.13
N VAL A 38 -15.65 3.28 -7.15
CA VAL A 38 -14.63 2.23 -7.17
C VAL A 38 -13.53 2.50 -6.14
N SER A 39 -13.13 3.77 -5.99
CA SER A 39 -12.18 4.21 -4.97
C SER A 39 -12.67 3.89 -3.55
N PHE A 40 -13.93 4.25 -3.23
CA PHE A 40 -14.55 3.96 -1.94
C PHE A 40 -14.77 2.47 -1.68
N GLU A 41 -15.05 1.67 -2.71
CA GLU A 41 -15.22 0.23 -2.57
C GLU A 41 -13.89 -0.49 -2.28
N LEU A 42 -12.83 -0.14 -3.01
CA LEU A 42 -11.57 -0.89 -2.98
C LEU A 42 -10.58 -0.40 -1.93
N LEU A 43 -10.37 0.92 -1.84
CA LEU A 43 -9.44 1.56 -0.90
C LEU A 43 -10.05 2.89 -0.44
N PRO A 44 -11.05 2.87 0.45
CA PRO A 44 -11.72 4.09 0.88
C PRO A 44 -10.73 5.02 1.58
N PRO A 45 -10.78 6.33 1.33
CA PRO A 45 -10.06 7.30 2.15
C PRO A 45 -10.54 7.16 3.61
N THR A 46 -9.59 6.93 4.52
CA THR A 46 -9.89 6.78 5.95
C THR A 46 -9.69 8.10 6.67
N ALA A 47 -10.70 8.54 7.43
CA ALA A 47 -10.57 9.67 8.34
C ALA A 47 -9.50 9.39 9.40
N GLY A 48 -8.32 10.01 9.27
CA GLY A 48 -7.28 9.98 10.29
C GLY A 48 -7.50 11.05 11.36
N PHE A 49 -7.03 10.80 12.58
CA PHE A 49 -7.21 11.65 13.77
C PHE A 49 -6.57 13.06 13.67
N PHE A 50 -5.70 13.31 12.68
CA PHE A 50 -5.02 14.59 12.55
C PHE A 50 -5.42 15.38 11.30
N TYR A 51 -5.25 14.86 10.06
CA TYR A 51 -5.55 15.64 8.83
C TYR A 51 -5.77 14.77 7.58
N GLY A 52 -6.62 13.74 7.63
CA GLY A 52 -7.00 12.98 6.43
C GLY A 52 -8.27 13.53 5.78
N SER A 53 -8.23 13.82 4.47
CA SER A 53 -9.45 14.07 3.70
C SER A 53 -10.31 12.81 3.67
N THR A 54 -11.64 12.98 3.72
CA THR A 54 -12.60 11.87 3.56
C THR A 54 -13.07 11.71 2.14
N ASP A 55 -12.58 12.58 1.24
CA ASP A 55 -12.96 12.61 -0.15
C ASP A 55 -11.86 11.96 -1.00
N CYS A 56 -12.23 11.44 -2.17
CA CYS A 56 -11.27 11.01 -3.18
C CYS A 56 -10.72 12.25 -3.91
N ASP A 57 -9.92 13.05 -3.22
CA ASP A 57 -9.34 14.27 -3.77
C ASP A 57 -8.00 14.00 -4.49
N GLU A 58 -7.32 15.07 -4.93
CA GLU A 58 -6.04 14.96 -5.65
C GLU A 58 -4.99 14.18 -4.84
N TYR A 59 -4.92 14.39 -3.53
CA TYR A 59 -3.94 13.71 -2.67
C TYR A 59 -4.24 12.22 -2.55
N TYR A 60 -5.52 11.84 -2.47
CA TYR A 60 -5.91 10.43 -2.56
C TYR A 60 -5.37 9.78 -3.83
N TYR A 61 -5.60 10.41 -4.99
CA TYR A 61 -5.15 9.84 -6.26
C TYR A 61 -3.62 9.86 -6.43
N GLU A 62 -2.92 10.83 -5.85
CA GLU A 62 -1.45 10.82 -5.74
C GLU A 62 -0.94 9.63 -4.93
N ASP A 63 -1.58 9.32 -3.79
CA ASP A 63 -1.24 8.15 -2.96
C ASP A 63 -1.51 6.83 -3.69
N ILE A 64 -2.62 6.72 -4.42
CA ILE A 64 -2.89 5.54 -5.27
C ILE A 64 -1.84 5.40 -6.37
N GLN A 65 -1.42 6.49 -7.00
CA GLN A 65 -0.36 6.47 -8.02
C GLN A 65 0.98 6.04 -7.42
N LEU A 66 1.31 6.52 -6.21
CA LEU A 66 2.49 6.09 -5.47
C LEU A 66 2.42 4.59 -5.15
N LEU A 67 1.28 4.10 -4.67
CA LEU A 67 1.05 2.68 -4.40
C LEU A 67 1.27 1.82 -5.65
N GLN A 68 0.71 2.22 -6.80
CA GLN A 68 0.90 1.52 -8.07
C GLN A 68 2.38 1.46 -8.48
N ASN A 69 3.11 2.57 -8.31
CA ASN A 69 4.53 2.67 -8.67
C ASN A 69 5.42 1.80 -7.77
N VAL A 70 5.19 1.83 -6.45
CA VAL A 70 5.98 1.04 -5.49
C VAL A 70 5.72 -0.45 -5.67
N THR A 71 4.46 -0.85 -5.83
CA THR A 71 4.11 -2.26 -6.07
C THR A 71 4.70 -2.77 -7.39
N ARG A 72 4.66 -1.96 -8.47
CA ARG A 72 5.35 -2.28 -9.73
C ARG A 72 6.85 -2.50 -9.52
N LEU A 73 7.51 -1.60 -8.80
CA LEU A 73 8.95 -1.71 -8.53
C LEU A 73 9.31 -2.96 -7.74
N ILE A 74 8.46 -3.37 -6.78
CA ILE A 74 8.65 -4.62 -6.03
C ILE A 74 8.48 -5.81 -6.98
N LEU A 75 7.40 -5.85 -7.76
CA LEU A 75 7.10 -6.95 -8.70
C LEU A 75 8.22 -7.13 -9.74
N ASP A 76 8.78 -6.03 -10.27
CA ASP A 76 9.84 -6.08 -11.28
C ASP A 76 11.18 -6.60 -10.72
N LYS A 77 11.39 -6.54 -9.40
CA LYS A 77 12.64 -6.93 -8.74
C LYS A 77 12.52 -8.23 -7.93
N TYR A 78 11.30 -8.67 -7.67
CA TYR A 78 11.06 -9.80 -6.78
C TYR A 78 11.53 -11.12 -7.40
N SER A 79 12.15 -11.95 -6.57
CA SER A 79 12.47 -13.34 -6.89
C SER A 79 12.25 -14.17 -5.64
N ALA A 80 11.34 -15.15 -5.72
CA ALA A 80 10.99 -16.01 -4.59
C ALA A 80 12.18 -16.87 -4.09
N GLU A 81 13.22 -17.04 -4.91
CA GLU A 81 14.44 -17.76 -4.52
C GLU A 81 15.41 -16.87 -3.72
N LEU A 82 15.29 -15.55 -3.86
CA LEU A 82 16.26 -14.58 -3.33
C LEU A 82 15.72 -13.71 -2.20
N TYR A 83 14.40 -13.48 -2.16
CA TYR A 83 13.81 -12.46 -1.31
C TYR A 83 12.50 -12.90 -0.64
N ASP A 84 12.38 -12.55 0.63
CA ASP A 84 11.11 -12.44 1.36
C ASP A 84 10.62 -10.99 1.33
N ILE A 85 9.30 -10.79 1.42
CA ILE A 85 8.70 -9.46 1.54
C ILE A 85 8.28 -9.27 2.99
N ILE A 86 8.84 -8.27 3.65
CA ILE A 86 8.57 -7.97 5.05
C ILE A 86 7.70 -6.72 5.11
N TYR A 87 6.48 -6.87 5.60
CA TYR A 87 5.62 -5.77 5.99
C TYR A 87 5.95 -5.36 7.43
N TRP A 88 6.30 -4.10 7.61
CA TRP A 88 6.66 -3.53 8.90
C TRP A 88 5.58 -2.55 9.33
N CYS A 89 4.82 -2.90 10.36
CA CYS A 89 3.75 -2.06 10.89
C CYS A 89 3.68 -2.12 12.41
N GLY A 90 3.18 -1.04 13.00
CA GLY A 90 2.90 -0.93 14.44
C GLY A 90 1.46 -0.51 14.69
N TRP A 91 0.91 -0.95 15.82
CA TRP A 91 -0.48 -0.75 16.24
C TRP A 91 -0.57 0.10 17.52
#